data_AF-A0A5C7MAM3-F1
#
_entry.id   AF-A0A5C7MAM3-F1
#
_cell.length_a   1.000
_cell.length_b   1.000
_cell.length_c   1.000
_cell.angle_alpha   90.00
_cell.angle_beta   90.00
_cell.angle_gamma   90.00
#
_symmetry.space_group_name_H-M   'P 1'
#
loop_
_entity.id
_entity.type
_entity.pdbx_description
1 polymer ?
#
loop_
_entity_poly.entity_id
_entity_poly.type
_entity_poly.pdbx_seq_one_letter_code
_entity_poly.pdbx_strand_id
1 'polypeptide(L)'
;MTPALATASPPDLRHVPFRSLRASLGAMASRGETSGPRVEATRAALEWQSNRATLMKMGFTEDQAEDLADVIEQKAAQAAEAEAVAR
;
A
#
# COMPACT_ATOMS: atom_id res chain seq x y z
N MET A 1 21.28 23.46 -16.72
CA MET A 1 20.20 23.45 -15.71
C MET A 1 19.42 22.15 -15.91
N THR A 2 19.76 21.11 -15.14
CA THR A 2 19.06 19.82 -15.15
C THR A 2 17.80 19.96 -14.30
N PRO A 3 16.59 19.66 -14.80
CA PRO A 3 15.40 19.70 -13.96
C PRO A 3 15.50 18.57 -12.92
N ALA A 4 15.32 18.93 -11.65
CA ALA A 4 15.17 17.98 -10.56
C ALA A 4 13.98 17.06 -10.88
N LEU A 5 14.23 15.75 -10.88
CA LEU A 5 13.19 14.74 -11.03
C LEU A 5 12.26 14.89 -9.82
N ALA A 6 11.13 15.57 -10.00
CA ALA A 6 10.08 15.59 -9.00
C ALA A 6 9.65 14.13 -8.80
N THR A 7 9.99 13.54 -7.66
CA THR A 7 9.41 12.28 -7.20
C THR A 7 7.94 12.55 -6.98
N ALA A 8 7.15 12.36 -8.04
CA ALA A 8 5.70 12.44 -7.97
C ALA A 8 5.27 11.51 -6.83
N SER A 9 4.66 12.09 -5.79
CA SER A 9 4.05 11.31 -4.73
C SER A 9 3.15 10.28 -5.40
N PRO A 10 3.32 8.98 -5.11
CA PRO A 10 2.45 7.97 -5.71
C PRO A 10 1.00 8.38 -5.41
N PRO A 11 0.09 8.30 -6.41
CA PRO A 11 -1.30 8.65 -6.20
C PRO A 11 -1.86 7.80 -5.07
N ASP A 12 -2.72 8.37 -4.23
CA ASP A 12 -3.38 7.61 -3.18
C ASP A 12 -4.26 6.52 -3.83
N LEU A 13 -3.83 5.27 -3.69
CA LEU A 13 -4.47 4.10 -4.26
C LEU A 13 -5.53 3.50 -3.32
N ARG A 14 -5.69 4.02 -2.10
CA ARG A 14 -6.58 3.45 -1.08
C ARG A 14 -8.06 3.52 -1.49
N HIS A 15 -8.43 4.50 -2.30
CA HIS A 15 -9.78 4.65 -2.86
C HIS A 15 -10.01 3.84 -4.15
N VAL A 16 -8.98 3.22 -4.71
CA VAL A 16 -9.11 2.40 -5.93
C VAL A 16 -9.76 1.07 -5.54
N PRO A 17 -10.80 0.58 -6.25
CA PRO A 17 -11.43 -0.69 -5.91
C PRO A 17 -10.44 -1.85 -5.85
N PHE A 18 -10.57 -2.72 -4.84
CA PHE A 18 -9.71 -3.90 -4.62
C PHE A 18 -9.51 -4.76 -5.88
N ARG A 19 -10.59 -4.97 -6.66
CA ARG A 19 -10.54 -5.73 -7.92
C ARG A 19 -9.63 -5.04 -8.96
N SER A 20 -9.68 -3.72 -9.04
CA SER A 20 -8.86 -2.93 -9.96
C SER A 20 -7.39 -2.97 -9.57
N LEU A 21 -7.05 -2.93 -8.27
CA LEU A 21 -5.68 -3.09 -7.79
C LEU A 21 -5.13 -4.48 -8.10
N ARG A 22 -5.90 -5.55 -7.88
CA ARG A 22 -5.50 -6.92 -8.25
C ARG A 22 -5.29 -7.07 -9.76
N ALA A 23 -6.18 -6.51 -10.57
CA ALA A 23 -6.02 -6.51 -12.02
C ALA A 23 -4.77 -5.75 -12.45
N SER A 24 -4.46 -4.62 -11.81
CA SER A 24 -3.24 -3.84 -12.06
C SER A 24 -1.98 -4.65 -11.76
N LEU A 25 -1.93 -5.37 -10.63
CA LEU A 25 -0.82 -6.28 -10.32
C LEU A 25 -0.65 -7.38 -11.35
N GLY A 26 -1.75 -8.01 -11.78
CA GLY A 26 -1.70 -9.01 -12.85
C GLY A 26 -1.13 -8.45 -14.15
N ALA A 27 -1.59 -7.25 -14.53
CA ALA A 27 -1.11 -6.58 -15.74
C ALA A 27 0.38 -6.18 -15.63
N MET A 28 0.85 -5.75 -14.46
CA MET A 28 2.28 -5.49 -14.19
C MET A 28 3.11 -6.76 -14.35
N ALA A 29 2.70 -7.85 -13.69
CA ALA A 29 3.38 -9.13 -13.80
C ALA A 29 3.46 -9.64 -15.25
N SER A 30 2.38 -9.51 -16.03
CA SER A 30 2.37 -9.88 -17.46
C SER A 30 3.34 -9.07 -18.33
N ARG A 31 3.72 -7.85 -17.91
CA ARG A 31 4.74 -7.04 -18.57
C ARG A 31 6.16 -7.29 -18.05
N GLY A 32 6.34 -8.23 -17.12
CA GLY A 32 7.62 -8.49 -16.46
C GLY A 32 7.93 -7.50 -15.31
N GLU A 33 6.99 -6.64 -14.95
CA GLU A 33 7.11 -5.68 -13.85
C GLU A 33 6.70 -6.38 -12.54
N THR A 34 7.68 -6.99 -11.86
CA THR A 34 7.46 -7.78 -10.63
C THR A 34 7.93 -7.08 -9.36
N SER A 35 8.69 -6.00 -9.50
CA SER A 35 9.25 -5.18 -8.44
C SER A 35 9.33 -3.71 -8.88
N GLY A 36 9.48 -2.82 -7.90
CA GLY A 36 9.65 -1.39 -8.12
C GLY A 36 8.51 -0.55 -7.54
N PRO A 37 8.64 0.79 -7.56
CA PRO A 37 7.79 1.69 -6.79
C PRO A 37 6.29 1.51 -7.05
N ARG A 38 5.91 1.21 -8.29
CA ARG A 38 4.51 1.05 -8.67
C ARG A 38 3.91 -0.27 -8.18
N VAL A 39 4.70 -1.33 -8.24
CA VAL A 39 4.31 -2.66 -7.74
C VAL A 39 4.15 -2.60 -6.22
N GLU A 40 5.13 -2.02 -5.52
CA GLU A 40 5.08 -1.90 -4.07
C GLU A 40 3.93 -1.00 -3.60
N ALA A 41 3.69 0.15 -4.25
CA ALA A 41 2.54 0.99 -3.93
C ALA A 41 1.19 0.26 -4.12
N THR A 42 1.09 -0.56 -5.18
CA THR A 42 -0.13 -1.35 -5.43
C THR A 42 -0.32 -2.47 -4.39
N ARG A 43 0.78 -3.09 -3.94
CA ARG A 43 0.77 -4.10 -2.87
C ARG A 43 0.38 -3.48 -1.53
N ALA A 44 0.99 -2.35 -1.16
CA ALA A 44 0.66 -1.62 0.07
C ALA A 44 -0.82 -1.24 0.12
N ALA A 45 -1.37 -0.72 -0.98
CA ALA A 45 -2.80 -0.39 -1.06
C ALA A 45 -3.72 -1.63 -0.88
N LEU A 46 -3.33 -2.78 -1.45
CA LEU A 46 -4.09 -4.03 -1.27
C LEU A 46 -4.03 -4.54 0.16
N GLU A 47 -2.87 -4.43 0.80
CA GLU A 47 -2.67 -4.82 2.18
C GLU A 47 -3.50 -3.94 3.12
N TRP A 48 -3.45 -2.62 2.95
CA TRP A 48 -4.26 -1.67 3.70
C TRP A 48 -5.77 -1.96 3.57
N GLN A 49 -6.27 -2.18 2.35
CA GLN A 49 -7.67 -2.55 2.14
C GLN A 49 -8.05 -3.90 2.77
N SER A 50 -7.11 -4.86 2.78
CA SER A 50 -7.31 -6.16 3.44
C SER A 50 -7.42 -6.01 4.96
N ASN A 51 -6.57 -5.17 5.55
CA ASN A 51 -6.60 -4.86 6.98
C ASN A 51 -7.90 -4.17 7.37
N ARG A 52 -8.30 -3.11 6.65
CA ARG A 52 -9.58 -2.42 6.85
C ARG A 52 -10.77 -3.38 6.76
N ALA A 53 -10.82 -4.22 5.73
CA ALA A 53 -11.90 -5.19 5.57
C ALA A 53 -11.92 -6.25 6.68
N THR A 54 -10.76 -6.63 7.21
CA THR A 54 -10.64 -7.57 8.33
C THR A 54 -11.14 -6.93 9.63
N LEU A 55 -10.78 -5.67 9.89
CA LEU A 55 -11.26 -4.91 11.04
C LEU A 55 -12.78 -4.73 11.01
N MET A 56 -13.36 -4.39 9.86
CA MET A 56 -14.82 -4.32 9.72
C MET A 56 -15.50 -5.67 10.01
N LYS A 57 -14.91 -6.79 9.60
CA LYS A 57 -15.42 -8.14 9.93
C LYS A 57 -15.33 -8.46 11.42
N MET A 58 -14.39 -7.85 12.14
CA MET A 58 -14.26 -7.97 13.60
C MET A 58 -15.25 -7.07 14.37
N GLY A 59 -16.04 -6.25 13.67
CA GLY A 59 -17.08 -5.42 14.27
C GLY A 59 -16.70 -3.95 14.50
N PHE A 60 -15.55 -3.51 14.01
CA PHE A 60 -15.20 -2.08 14.00
C PHE A 60 -16.06 -1.33 12.98
N THR A 61 -16.36 -0.06 13.27
CA THR A 61 -16.99 0.82 12.28
C THR A 61 -16.05 1.08 11.11
N GLU A 62 -16.58 1.62 10.02
CA GLU A 62 -15.78 1.99 8.85
C GLU A 62 -14.66 2.97 9.21
N ASP A 63 -15.00 4.07 9.90
CA ASP A 63 -14.03 5.07 10.36
C ASP A 63 -12.96 4.47 11.28
N GLN A 64 -13.37 3.63 12.26
CA GLN A 64 -12.42 2.96 13.16
C GLN A 64 -11.50 2.00 12.40
N ALA A 65 -12.02 1.31 11.40
CA ALA A 65 -11.24 0.39 10.59
C ALA A 65 -10.23 1.12 9.70
N GLU A 66 -10.55 2.32 9.22
CA GLU A 66 -9.61 3.18 8.49
C GLU A 66 -8.49 3.68 9.41
N ASP A 67 -8.84 4.26 10.56
CA ASP A 67 -7.88 4.73 11.54
C ASP A 67 -6.91 3.62 11.99
N LEU A 68 -7.44 2.44 12.28
CA LEU A 68 -6.62 1.29 12.70
C LEU A 68 -5.79 0.72 11.55
N ALA A 69 -6.30 0.71 10.31
CA ALA A 69 -5.52 0.29 9.14
C ALA A 69 -4.31 1.22 8.90
N ASP A 70 -4.49 2.53 9.08
CA ASP A 70 -3.40 3.50 9.03
C ASP A 70 -2.35 3.26 10.12
N VAL A 71 -2.77 2.96 11.34
CA VAL A 71 -1.84 2.62 12.44
C VAL A 71 -1.07 1.34 12.14
N ILE A 72 -1.72 0.30 11.58
CA ILE A 72 -1.07 -0.95 11.20
C ILE A 72 0.00 -0.70 10.14
N GLU A 73 -0.32 0.05 9.08
CA GLU A 73 0.64 0.39 8.03
C GLU A 73 1.82 1.19 8.58
N GLN A 74 1.55 2.19 9.44
CA GLN A 74 2.62 2.97 10.07
C GLN A 74 3.54 2.10 10.93
N LYS A 75 2.98 1.12 11.66
CA LYS A 75 3.77 0.19 12.48
C LYS A 75 4.56 -0.80 11.63
N ALA A 76 4.01 -1.25 10.51
CA ALA A 76 4.72 -2.08 9.54
C ALA A 76 5.92 -1.34 8.93
N ALA A 77 5.73 -0.06 8.56
CA ALA A 77 6.82 0.80 8.08
C ALA A 77 7.92 1.01 9.13
N GLN A 78 7.55 1.31 10.37
CA GLN A 78 8.51 1.44 11.48
C GLN A 78 9.29 0.15 11.74
N ALA A 79 8.63 -1.01 11.66
CA ALA A 79 9.29 -2.31 11.83
C ALA A 79 10.32 -2.58 10.73
N ALA A 80 9.98 -2.27 9.47
CA ALA A 80 10.89 -2.40 8.34
C ALA A 80 12.11 -1.47 8.46
N GLU A 81 11.92 -0.23 8.92
CA GLU A 81 13.03 0.71 9.19
C GLU A 81 13.93 0.20 10.33
N ALA A 82 13.36 -0.29 11.42
CA ALA A 82 14.12 -0.84 12.54
C ALA A 82 14.96 -2.06 12.14
N GLU A 83 14.40 -2.95 11.31
CA GLU A 83 15.14 -4.09 10.76
C GLU A 83 16.29 -3.65 9.85
N ALA A 84 16.08 -2.62 9.03
CA ALA A 84 17.12 -2.08 8.16
C ALA A 84 18.29 -1.44 8.93
N VAL A 85 18.03 -0.83 10.09
CA VAL A 85 19.07 -0.26 10.97
C VAL A 85 19.85 -1.34 11.73
N ALA A 86 19.23 -2.48 12.01
CA ALA A 86 19.87 -3.59 12.72
C ALA A 86 20.78 -4.47 11.82
N ARG A 87 20.78 -4.22 10.51
CA ARG A 87 21.54 -4.97 9.50
C ARG A 87 22.84 -4.27 9.11
#